data_AF-A0A523T7S0-F1
#
_entry.id   AF-A0A523T7S0-F1
#
_cell.length_a   1.000
_cell.length_b   1.000
_cell.length_c   1.000
_cell.angle_alpha   90.00
_cell.angle_beta   90.00
_cell.angle_gamma   90.00
#
_symmetry.space_group_name_H-M   'P 1'
#
loop_
_entity.id
_entity.type
_entity.pdbx_description
1 polymer ?
#
loop_
_entity_poly.entity_id
_entity_poly.type
_entity_poly.pdbx_seq_one_letter_code
_entity_poly.pdbx_strand_id
1 'polypeptide(L)'
;LGMVDTGGRRRPEPIKGSEFTMSFDTIISAIGQRPEIPHRFGIATGRGDVIQVDADTLATDREGVFAGGDAVSGPASVIEAIAAGRQAAISIDKYLGGSGVIEEALAPPEGAIAPLEEAEEKRRPQVPSLPPDQRLSSFAEVELGLSEEMAVEEAKRCLRCDLEEREE
;
A
#
# COMPACT_ATOMS: atom_id res chain seq x y z
N LEU A 1 -7.28 26.12 -2.26
CA LEU A 1 -6.09 25.38 -1.80
C LEU A 1 -4.87 26.24 -2.10
N GLY A 2 -3.94 26.34 -1.16
CA GLY A 2 -2.71 27.12 -1.29
C GLY A 2 -1.65 26.44 -2.15
N MET A 3 -0.39 26.84 -1.95
CA MET A 3 0.75 26.31 -2.68
C MET A 3 0.96 24.81 -2.46
N VAL A 4 1.55 24.16 -3.47
CA VAL A 4 2.02 22.77 -3.39
C VAL A 4 3.20 22.74 -2.42
N ASP A 5 3.13 21.89 -1.40
CA ASP A 5 4.25 21.69 -0.48
C ASP A 5 5.30 20.72 -1.04
N THR A 6 6.38 20.51 -0.30
CA THR A 6 7.47 19.61 -0.68
C THR A 6 7.03 18.15 -0.82
N GLY A 7 5.87 17.77 -0.29
CA GLY A 7 5.27 16.44 -0.45
C GLY A 7 4.34 16.33 -1.66
N GLY A 8 4.29 17.35 -2.52
CA GLY A 8 3.42 17.38 -3.71
C GLY A 8 1.95 17.65 -3.40
N ARG A 9 1.58 17.84 -2.13
CA ARG A 9 0.20 18.10 -1.73
C ARG A 9 -0.04 19.60 -1.59
N ARG A 10 -1.18 20.07 -2.10
CA ARG A 10 -1.61 21.45 -1.83
C ARG A 10 -2.13 21.56 -0.41
N ARG A 11 -1.62 22.54 0.34
CA ARG A 11 -2.11 22.80 1.69
C ARG A 11 -3.46 23.53 1.65
N PRO A 12 -4.48 23.07 2.38
CA PRO A 12 -5.72 23.82 2.50
C PRO A 12 -5.48 25.12 3.29
N GLU A 13 -5.99 26.23 2.75
CA GLU A 13 -5.97 27.54 3.40
C GLU A 13 -7.40 27.88 3.82
N PRO A 14 -7.67 28.05 5.13
CA PRO A 14 -9.01 28.39 5.61
C PRO A 14 -9.48 29.73 5.05
N ILE A 15 -10.75 29.79 4.61
CA ILE A 15 -11.37 31.04 4.18
C ILE A 15 -12.10 31.62 5.39
N LYS A 16 -11.63 32.78 5.88
CA LYS A 16 -12.23 33.44 7.04
C LYS A 16 -13.68 33.82 6.76
N GLY A 17 -14.59 33.49 7.67
CA GLY A 17 -16.02 33.81 7.55
C GLY A 17 -16.82 32.82 6.71
N SER A 18 -16.22 31.73 6.21
CA SER A 18 -16.91 30.66 5.49
C SER A 18 -17.33 29.50 6.41
N GLU A 19 -17.21 29.65 7.72
CA GLU A 19 -17.60 28.63 8.69
C GLU A 19 -19.12 28.46 8.67
N PHE A 20 -19.59 27.22 8.70
CA PHE A 20 -21.01 26.89 8.73
C PHE A 20 -21.26 25.78 9.75
N THR A 21 -22.51 25.64 10.17
CA THR A 21 -22.96 24.58 11.09
C THR A 21 -23.95 23.69 10.36
N MET A 22 -23.82 22.38 10.55
CA MET A 22 -24.76 21.38 10.07
C MET A 22 -25.09 20.43 11.21
N SER A 23 -26.34 19.95 11.26
CA SER A 23 -26.78 18.93 12.20
C SER A 23 -26.68 17.55 11.58
N PHE A 24 -26.15 16.59 12.33
CA PHE A 24 -26.06 15.19 11.93
C PHE A 24 -26.50 14.30 13.09
N ASP A 25 -27.18 13.20 12.80
CA ASP A 25 -27.54 12.20 13.80
C ASP A 25 -26.36 11.24 14.10
N THR A 26 -25.45 11.09 13.12
CA THR A 26 -24.27 10.21 13.22
C THR A 26 -23.06 10.88 12.56
N ILE A 27 -21.89 10.79 13.22
CA ILE A 27 -20.62 11.27 12.69
C ILE A 27 -19.61 10.11 12.74
N ILE A 28 -19.00 9.79 11.60
CA ILE A 28 -17.92 8.79 11.49
C ILE A 28 -16.63 9.52 11.11
N SER A 29 -15.64 9.51 12.00
CA SER A 29 -14.34 10.13 11.75
C SER A 29 -13.42 9.14 11.03
N ALA A 30 -13.13 9.41 9.75
CA ALA A 30 -12.23 8.61 8.91
C ALA A 30 -11.00 9.42 8.46
N ILE A 31 -10.44 10.24 9.36
CA ILE A 31 -9.31 11.14 9.08
C ILE A 31 -7.93 10.46 9.18
N GLY A 32 -7.91 9.14 9.28
CA GLY A 32 -6.70 8.33 9.48
C GLY A 32 -6.52 7.88 10.93
N GLN A 33 -5.39 7.20 11.16
CA GLN A 33 -5.03 6.58 12.43
C GLN A 33 -3.55 6.83 12.75
N ARG A 34 -3.16 6.63 14.02
CA ARG A 34 -1.76 6.68 14.48
C ARG A 34 -1.49 5.55 15.46
N PRO A 35 -0.25 5.04 15.52
CA PRO A 35 0.12 4.07 16.54
C PRO A 35 0.02 4.67 17.95
N GLU A 36 -0.42 3.86 18.90
CA GLU A 36 -0.31 4.18 20.32
C GLU A 36 0.85 3.37 20.91
N ILE A 37 1.99 4.03 21.15
CA ILE A 37 3.21 3.40 21.68
C ILE A 37 3.40 3.79 23.15
N PRO A 38 3.15 2.89 24.11
CA PRO A 38 3.33 3.18 25.54
C PRO A 38 4.76 3.59 25.90
N HIS A 39 4.93 4.71 26.61
CA HIS A 39 6.24 5.17 27.10
C HIS A 39 7.01 4.12 27.91
N ARG A 40 6.31 3.22 28.61
CA ARG A 40 6.91 2.12 29.38
C ARG A 40 7.74 1.15 28.53
N PHE A 41 7.60 1.16 27.20
CA PHE A 41 8.42 0.34 26.32
C PHE A 41 9.84 0.86 26.19
N GLY A 42 10.09 2.14 26.48
CA GLY A 42 11.43 2.74 26.46
C GLY A 42 12.05 2.68 25.06
N ILE A 43 11.28 3.07 24.04
CA ILE A 43 11.67 3.08 22.63
C ILE A 43 11.41 4.48 22.08
N ALA A 44 12.32 4.97 21.24
CA ALA A 44 12.19 6.27 20.59
C ALA A 44 11.02 6.30 19.59
N THR A 45 10.23 7.38 19.63
CA THR A 45 9.16 7.65 18.66
C THR A 45 9.45 8.90 17.84
N GLY A 46 8.95 8.93 16.61
CA GLY A 46 9.13 9.99 15.64
C GLY A 46 7.86 10.79 15.36
N ARG A 47 7.86 11.48 14.23
CA ARG A 47 6.71 12.26 13.77
C ARG A 47 5.52 11.33 13.53
N GLY A 48 4.37 11.67 14.12
CA GLY A 48 3.14 10.88 13.95
C GLY A 48 3.08 9.65 14.86
N ASP A 49 3.87 9.64 15.93
CA ASP A 49 3.88 8.61 16.98
C ASP A 49 4.33 7.21 16.51
N VAL A 50 5.01 7.16 15.36
CA VAL A 50 5.66 5.95 14.83
C VAL A 50 6.97 5.65 15.57
N ILE A 51 7.34 4.38 15.63
CA ILE A 51 8.59 3.90 16.22
C ILE A 51 9.76 4.28 15.30
N GLN A 52 10.82 4.85 15.87
CA GLN A 52 12.06 5.08 15.14
C GLN A 52 12.87 3.79 15.08
N VAL A 53 13.36 3.47 13.90
CA VAL A 53 14.20 2.30 13.65
C VAL A 53 15.35 2.66 12.73
N ASP A 54 16.39 1.84 12.76
CA ASP A 54 17.40 1.80 11.73
C ASP A 54 16.78 1.39 10.37
N ALA A 55 17.11 2.12 9.31
CA ALA A 55 16.44 1.99 8.02
C ALA A 55 16.70 0.64 7.33
N ASP A 56 17.86 0.03 7.61
CA ASP A 56 18.25 -1.23 6.99
C ASP A 56 17.83 -2.42 7.86
N THR A 57 18.06 -2.35 9.17
CA THR A 57 17.87 -3.49 10.07
C THR A 57 16.50 -3.52 10.76
N LEU A 58 15.78 -2.40 10.77
CA LEU A 58 14.55 -2.22 11.53
C LEU A 58 14.72 -2.37 13.06
N ALA A 59 15.96 -2.29 13.55
CA ALA A 59 16.26 -2.27 14.97
C ALA A 59 15.85 -0.94 15.60
N THR A 60 15.28 -0.98 16.80
CA THR A 60 14.98 0.22 17.59
C THR A 60 16.22 0.68 18.38
N ASP A 61 16.11 1.79 19.10
CA ASP A 61 17.14 2.24 20.06
C ASP A 61 17.26 1.32 21.29
N ARG A 62 16.29 0.43 21.50
CA ARG A 62 16.33 -0.58 22.55
C ARG A 62 16.90 -1.90 22.01
N GLU A 63 17.98 -2.35 22.64
CA GLU A 63 18.68 -3.58 22.25
C GLU A 63 17.74 -4.80 22.22
N GLY A 64 17.85 -5.59 21.14
CA GLY A 64 17.06 -6.80 20.92
C GLY A 64 15.60 -6.54 20.53
N VAL A 65 15.19 -5.28 20.32
CA VAL A 65 13.83 -4.91 19.90
C VAL A 65 13.84 -4.35 18.48
N PHE A 66 12.97 -4.92 17.65
CA PHE A 66 12.77 -4.55 16.24
C PHE A 66 11.30 -4.17 16.01
N ALA A 67 11.03 -3.34 15.00
CA ALA A 67 9.68 -2.92 14.66
C ALA A 67 9.50 -2.79 13.14
N GLY A 68 8.30 -3.08 12.62
CA GLY A 68 7.99 -2.96 11.20
C GLY A 68 6.52 -2.68 10.94
N GLY A 69 6.18 -2.42 9.67
CA GLY A 69 4.81 -2.09 9.23
C GLY A 69 4.35 -0.71 9.69
N ASP A 70 3.03 -0.52 9.82
CA ASP A 70 2.40 0.77 10.13
C ASP A 70 2.90 1.42 11.43
N ALA A 71 3.41 0.63 12.38
CA ALA A 71 4.01 1.14 13.60
C ALA A 71 5.28 1.96 13.34
N VAL A 72 5.93 1.78 12.18
CA VAL A 72 7.16 2.48 11.77
C VAL A 72 6.89 3.47 10.63
N SER A 73 6.18 3.04 9.59
CA SER A 73 5.91 3.88 8.41
C SER A 73 4.70 4.80 8.55
N GLY A 74 3.82 4.52 9.50
CA GLY A 74 2.42 4.98 9.44
C GLY A 74 1.60 4.18 8.43
N PRO A 75 0.30 4.50 8.26
CA PRO A 75 -0.62 3.73 7.42
C PRO A 75 -0.10 3.54 6.00
N ALA A 76 0.15 2.29 5.64
CA ALA A 76 0.72 1.89 4.35
C ALA A 76 -0.11 0.74 3.73
N SER A 77 0.43 0.09 2.70
CA SER A 77 -0.16 -1.10 2.11
C SER A 77 0.19 -2.37 2.90
N VAL A 78 -0.65 -3.41 2.75
CA VAL A 78 -0.39 -4.73 3.37
C VAL A 78 0.93 -5.32 2.90
N ILE A 79 1.30 -5.13 1.63
CA ILE A 79 2.54 -5.67 1.08
C ILE A 79 3.78 -5.01 1.68
N GLU A 80 3.72 -3.71 2.00
CA GLU A 80 4.81 -3.02 2.69
C GLU A 80 4.99 -3.55 4.12
N ALA A 81 3.89 -3.83 4.83
CA ALA A 81 3.96 -4.45 6.15
C ALA A 81 4.58 -5.86 6.10
N ILE A 82 4.23 -6.66 5.08
CA ILE A 82 4.83 -7.99 4.85
C ILE A 82 6.33 -7.86 4.56
N ALA A 83 6.73 -6.93 3.69
CA ALA A 83 8.12 -6.67 3.37
C ALA A 83 8.92 -6.27 4.62
N ALA A 84 8.39 -5.35 5.43
CA ALA A 84 9.00 -4.97 6.71
C ALA A 84 9.12 -6.15 7.68
N GLY A 85 8.11 -7.02 7.75
CA GLY A 85 8.16 -8.23 8.56
C GLY A 85 9.28 -9.18 8.15
N ARG A 86 9.47 -9.39 6.83
CA ARG A 86 10.58 -10.18 6.30
C ARG A 86 11.93 -9.56 6.64
N GLN A 87 12.08 -8.25 6.47
CA GLN A 87 13.32 -7.56 6.82
C GLN A 87 13.64 -7.65 8.31
N ALA A 88 12.65 -7.46 9.18
CA ALA A 88 12.82 -7.62 10.62
C ALA A 88 13.22 -9.05 10.98
N ALA A 89 12.62 -10.07 10.35
CA ALA A 89 13.00 -11.47 10.58
C ALA A 89 14.45 -11.77 10.17
N ILE A 90 14.92 -11.25 9.03
CA ILE A 90 16.33 -11.35 8.61
C ILE A 90 17.26 -10.73 9.66
N SER A 91 16.91 -9.55 10.17
CA SER A 91 17.73 -8.84 11.16
C SER A 91 17.74 -9.52 12.52
N ILE A 92 16.58 -10.04 12.97
CA ILE A 92 16.45 -10.80 14.21
C ILE A 92 17.29 -12.08 14.12
N ASP A 93 17.22 -12.82 13.02
CA ASP A 93 18.01 -14.04 12.83
C ASP A 93 19.52 -13.74 12.93
N LYS A 94 20.00 -12.72 12.21
CA LYS A 94 21.39 -12.25 12.30
C LYS A 94 21.78 -11.82 13.72
N TYR A 95 20.89 -11.09 14.41
CA TYR A 95 21.12 -10.66 15.80
C TYR A 95 21.28 -11.83 16.76
N LEU A 96 20.55 -12.92 16.53
CA LEU A 96 20.64 -14.16 17.31
C LEU A 96 21.79 -15.09 16.87
N GLY A 97 22.61 -14.67 15.91
CA GLY A 97 23.77 -15.42 15.41
C GLY A 97 23.49 -16.34 14.21
N GLY A 98 22.31 -16.22 13.60
CA GLY A 98 21.94 -16.90 12.36
C GLY A 98 22.54 -16.25 11.10
N SER A 99 22.18 -16.79 9.94
CA SER A 99 22.70 -16.34 8.63
C SER A 99 21.88 -15.21 7.99
N GLY A 100 20.68 -14.95 8.51
CA GLY A 100 19.68 -14.06 7.92
C GLY A 100 18.99 -14.64 6.68
N VAL A 101 19.15 -15.93 6.40
CA VAL A 101 18.48 -16.59 5.27
C VAL A 101 17.14 -17.12 5.75
N ILE A 102 16.08 -16.36 5.48
CA ILE A 102 14.69 -16.72 5.84
C ILE A 102 13.89 -17.27 4.65
N GLU A 103 14.55 -17.44 3.50
CA GLU A 103 13.90 -17.90 2.28
C GLU A 103 13.56 -19.38 2.40
N GLU A 104 12.28 -19.69 2.20
CA GLU A 104 11.79 -21.04 2.06
C GLU A 104 11.18 -21.18 0.67
N ALA A 105 11.59 -22.22 -0.06
CA ALA A 105 11.00 -22.55 -1.35
C ALA A 105 9.61 -23.16 -1.11
N LEU A 106 8.58 -22.31 -1.06
CA LEU A 106 7.20 -22.73 -0.82
C LEU A 106 6.56 -23.44 -2.03
N ALA A 107 7.09 -23.18 -3.23
CA ALA A 107 6.65 -23.79 -4.46
C ALA A 107 7.86 -24.10 -5.37
N PRO A 108 7.80 -25.15 -6.20
CA PRO A 108 8.79 -25.36 -7.24
C PRO A 108 8.82 -24.15 -8.20
N PRO A 109 9.99 -23.87 -8.81
CA PRO A 109 10.08 -22.80 -9.80
C PRO A 109 9.09 -23.07 -10.95
N GLU A 110 8.43 -22.01 -11.41
CA GLU A 110 7.58 -22.08 -12.58
C GLU A 110 8.43 -22.54 -13.78
N GLY A 111 7.91 -23.50 -14.54
CA GLY A 111 8.58 -23.99 -15.74
C GLY A 111 8.65 -22.90 -16.81
N ALA A 112 9.65 -22.99 -17.69
CA ALA A 112 9.78 -22.07 -18.81
C ALA A 112 8.48 -22.06 -19.64
N ILE A 113 7.87 -20.88 -19.77
CA ILE A 113 6.72 -20.68 -20.64
C ILE A 113 7.25 -20.72 -22.08
N ALA A 114 6.70 -21.62 -22.90
CA ALA A 114 7.05 -21.65 -24.32
C ALA A 114 6.66 -20.31 -24.97
N PRO A 115 7.49 -19.75 -25.87
CA PRO A 115 7.15 -18.51 -26.56
C PRO A 115 5.83 -18.71 -27.31
N LEU A 116 4.78 -18.01 -26.90
CA LEU A 116 3.56 -17.90 -27.68
C LEU A 116 3.78 -16.87 -28.79
N GLU A 117 3.17 -17.10 -29.96
CA GLU A 117 3.19 -16.15 -31.08
C GLU A 117 2.78 -14.74 -30.61
N GLU A 118 3.43 -13.71 -31.17
CA GLU A 118 3.13 -12.31 -30.83
C GLU A 118 1.64 -12.02 -31.07
N ALA A 119 0.92 -11.76 -29.98
CA ALA A 119 -0.47 -11.37 -30.04
C ALA A 119 -0.58 -9.88 -30.39
N GLU A 120 -1.53 -9.53 -31.24
CA GLU A 120 -1.85 -8.13 -31.57
C GLU A 120 -2.15 -7.32 -30.29
N GLU A 121 -1.53 -6.14 -30.16
CA GLU A 121 -1.71 -5.28 -29.01
C GLU A 121 -3.15 -4.73 -28.98
N LYS A 122 -3.89 -5.04 -27.91
CA LYS A 122 -5.29 -4.62 -27.74
C LYS A 122 -5.41 -3.56 -26.66
N ARG A 123 -6.38 -2.66 -26.82
CA ARG A 123 -6.72 -1.67 -25.80
C ARG A 123 -7.36 -2.35 -24.59
N ARG A 124 -7.07 -1.85 -23.40
CA ARG A 124 -7.75 -2.26 -22.16
C ARG A 124 -9.25 -1.90 -22.27
N PRO A 125 -10.19 -2.85 -22.14
CA PRO A 125 -11.61 -2.56 -21.98
C PRO A 125 -11.84 -1.71 -20.73
N GLN A 126 -12.64 -0.66 -20.82
CA GLN A 126 -12.96 0.16 -19.65
C GLN A 126 -14.02 -0.53 -18.81
N VAL A 127 -13.74 -0.73 -17.51
CA VAL A 127 -14.73 -1.26 -16.57
C VAL A 127 -15.93 -0.31 -16.51
N PRO A 128 -17.15 -0.77 -16.86
CA PRO A 128 -18.35 0.02 -16.71
C PRO A 128 -18.51 0.48 -15.26
N SER A 129 -18.89 1.74 -15.08
CA SER A 129 -19.11 2.29 -13.75
C SER A 129 -20.46 2.97 -13.66
N LEU A 130 -21.06 2.96 -12.46
CA LEU A 130 -22.36 3.59 -12.23
C LEU A 130 -22.36 5.07 -12.66
N PRO A 131 -23.46 5.64 -13.17
CA PRO A 131 -23.56 7.07 -13.41
C PRO A 131 -23.36 7.90 -12.13
N PRO A 132 -22.70 9.08 -12.18
CA PRO A 132 -22.39 9.88 -10.98
C PRO A 132 -23.60 10.23 -10.09
N ASP A 133 -24.76 10.50 -10.69
CA ASP A 133 -26.02 10.78 -9.99
C ASP A 133 -26.48 9.61 -9.10
N GLN A 134 -26.17 8.37 -9.50
CA GLN A 134 -26.47 7.16 -8.73
C GLN A 134 -25.40 6.83 -7.69
N ARG A 135 -24.13 7.19 -7.95
CA ARG A 135 -23.02 7.03 -6.98
C ARG A 135 -23.22 7.86 -5.72
N LEU A 136 -23.82 9.04 -5.85
CA LEU A 136 -23.96 10.01 -4.74
C LEU A 136 -25.02 9.60 -3.71
N SER A 137 -25.95 8.71 -4.08
CA SER A 137 -27.14 8.40 -3.30
C SER A 137 -27.24 6.94 -2.87
N SER A 138 -26.22 6.12 -3.13
CA SER A 138 -26.24 4.69 -2.83
C SER A 138 -24.88 4.16 -2.38
N PHE A 139 -24.90 3.03 -1.65
CA PHE A 139 -23.73 2.20 -1.37
C PHE A 139 -23.56 1.09 -2.42
N ALA A 140 -24.17 1.25 -3.60
CA ALA A 140 -24.06 0.28 -4.67
C ALA A 140 -22.62 0.23 -5.20
N GLU A 141 -22.21 -0.94 -5.67
CA GLU A 141 -20.89 -1.15 -6.26
C GLU A 141 -20.70 -0.21 -7.47
N VAL A 142 -19.65 0.60 -7.42
CA VAL A 142 -19.40 1.63 -8.44
C VAL A 142 -18.79 1.03 -9.70
N GLU A 143 -17.89 0.06 -9.55
CA GLU A 143 -17.28 -0.68 -10.65
C GLU A 143 -18.10 -1.94 -10.92
N LEU A 144 -18.87 -1.96 -12.00
CA LEU A 144 -19.88 -2.99 -12.25
C LEU A 144 -19.30 -4.32 -12.78
N GLY A 145 -17.97 -4.46 -12.77
CA GLY A 145 -17.27 -5.56 -13.39
C GLY A 145 -17.32 -5.55 -14.92
N LEU A 146 -16.53 -6.44 -15.54
CA LEU A 146 -16.54 -6.66 -16.98
C LEU A 146 -17.68 -7.61 -17.35
N SER A 147 -18.32 -7.40 -18.51
CA SER A 147 -19.18 -8.45 -19.08
C SER A 147 -18.34 -9.68 -19.44
N GLU A 148 -18.98 -10.82 -19.68
CA GLU A 148 -18.28 -12.03 -20.12
C GLU A 148 -17.43 -11.76 -21.37
N GLU A 149 -17.97 -11.03 -22.34
CA GLU A 149 -17.27 -10.67 -23.58
C GLU A 149 -16.06 -9.78 -23.30
N MET A 150 -16.22 -8.76 -22.45
CA MET A 150 -15.14 -7.84 -22.08
C MET A 150 -14.06 -8.54 -21.24
N ALA A 151 -14.45 -9.47 -20.37
CA ALA A 151 -13.52 -10.27 -19.58
C ALA A 151 -12.71 -11.21 -20.46
N VAL A 152 -13.35 -11.84 -21.46
CA VAL A 152 -12.65 -12.66 -22.47
C VAL A 152 -11.72 -11.80 -23.32
N GLU A 153 -12.12 -10.58 -23.68
CA GLU A 153 -11.26 -9.63 -24.40
C GLU A 153 -10.03 -9.21 -23.57
N GLU A 154 -10.23 -8.86 -22.30
CA GLU A 154 -9.15 -8.51 -21.37
C GLU A 154 -8.22 -9.69 -21.10
N ALA A 155 -8.74 -10.92 -20.95
CA ALA A 155 -7.93 -12.12 -20.78
C ALA A 155 -7.09 -12.45 -22.03
N LYS A 156 -7.58 -12.07 -23.21
CA LYS A 156 -6.82 -12.17 -24.48
C LYS A 156 -5.79 -11.06 -24.65
N ARG A 157 -5.81 -10.03 -23.80
CA ARG A 157 -4.80 -8.96 -23.79
C ARG A 157 -3.56 -9.45 -23.05
N CYS A 158 -2.71 -10.19 -23.74
CA CYS A 158 -1.40 -10.57 -23.21
C CYS A 158 -0.53 -9.31 -23.10
N LEU A 159 -0.04 -9.00 -21.90
CA LEU A 159 0.84 -7.85 -21.65
C LEU A 159 2.33 -8.20 -21.80
N ARG A 160 2.69 -9.47 -22.04
CA ARG A 160 4.07 -9.97 -22.21
C ARG A 160 5.08 -9.36 -21.22
N CYS A 161 4.65 -9.05 -20.00
CA CYS A 161 5.49 -8.42 -18.98
C CYS A 161 6.65 -9.32 -18.54
N ASP A 162 6.58 -10.62 -18.85
CA ASP A 162 7.62 -11.64 -18.70
C ASP A 162 8.71 -11.58 -19.78
N LEU A 163 8.46 -10.90 -20.91
CA LEU A 163 9.42 -10.71 -22.01
C LEU A 163 9.84 -9.25 -22.23
N GLU A 164 9.31 -8.31 -21.44
CA GLU A 164 9.83 -6.95 -21.43
C GLU A 164 11.24 -6.99 -20.82
N GLU A 165 12.26 -7.03 -21.70
CA GLU A 165 13.63 -6.79 -21.30
C GLU A 165 13.71 -5.38 -20.71
N ARG A 166 14.04 -5.31 -19.41
CA ARG A 166 14.40 -4.02 -18.79
C ARG A 166 15.70 -3.57 -19.44
N GLU A 167 15.64 -2.52 -20.27
CA GLU A 167 16.85 -1.84 -20.73
C GLU A 167 17.65 -1.38 -19.48
N GLU A 168 18.87 -1.91 -19.32
CA GLU A 168 19.83 -1.50 -18.28
C GLU A 168 20.40 -0.10 -18.53
#